data_AF-A0A1H8VJD9-F1
#
_entry.id   AF-A0A1H8VJD9-F1
#
_cell.length_a   1.000
_cell.length_b   1.000
_cell.length_c   1.000
_cell.angle_alpha   90.00
_cell.angle_beta   90.00
_cell.angle_gamma   90.00
#
_symmetry.space_group_name_H-M   'P 1'
#
loop_
_entity.id
_entity.type
_entity.pdbx_description
1 polymer ?
#
loop_
_entity_poly.entity_id
_entity_poly.type
_entity_poly.pdbx_seq_one_letter_code
_entity_poly.pdbx_strand_id
1 'polypeptide(L)'
;MESTPTAPDEKRVEPDLDVYADMLLLIDALERHDSTALAECETPVLINLYTLCSDVQRNAGDLRQSVRELLLDRLHHDQPVHGQYGSVQRTTRRNRTLKDDEDVLRVLDDAGVPHEQVLGVDRGKVDEALDVTDRSESAVYDIEERAYVRKADVDDEHKQTRLQGLKD
;
A
#
# COMPACT_ATOMS: atom_id res chain seq x y z
N MET A 1 31.37 -19.90 30.39
CA MET A 1 31.03 -18.97 29.29
C MET A 1 31.14 -19.78 28.03
N GLU A 2 29.99 -20.23 27.52
CA GLU A 2 29.89 -20.97 26.27
C GLU A 2 29.85 -19.94 25.15
N SER A 3 30.86 -19.95 24.29
CA SER A 3 30.94 -19.06 23.13
C SER A 3 29.94 -19.53 22.08
N THR A 4 28.88 -18.74 21.89
CA THR A 4 27.96 -18.89 20.76
C THR A 4 28.75 -18.87 19.45
N PRO A 5 28.55 -19.81 18.51
CA PRO A 5 29.24 -19.78 17.25
C PRO A 5 28.78 -18.57 16.45
N THR A 6 29.72 -17.69 16.08
CA THR A 6 29.50 -16.66 15.06
C THR A 6 29.08 -17.37 13.77
N ALA A 7 27.85 -17.12 13.31
CA ALA A 7 27.40 -17.60 12.01
C ALA A 7 28.41 -17.19 10.93
N PRO A 8 28.69 -18.05 9.93
CA PRO A 8 29.67 -17.74 8.90
C PRO A 8 29.29 -16.43 8.22
N ASP A 9 30.30 -15.59 7.98
CA ASP A 9 30.22 -14.37 7.19
C ASP A 9 29.86 -14.75 5.74
N GLU A 10 28.57 -14.97 5.49
CA GLU A 10 28.04 -15.17 4.15
C GLU A 10 28.35 -13.90 3.36
N LYS A 11 29.30 -14.03 2.43
CA LYS A 11 29.69 -12.93 1.53
C LYS A 11 28.43 -12.34 0.92
N ARG A 12 28.21 -11.05 1.16
CA ARG A 12 27.11 -10.29 0.54
C ARG A 12 27.20 -10.44 -0.97
N VAL A 13 26.10 -10.83 -1.60
CA VAL A 13 25.96 -10.93 -3.05
C VAL A 13 25.19 -9.70 -3.53
N GLU A 14 25.73 -9.01 -4.53
CA GLU A 14 25.05 -7.88 -5.16
C GLU A 14 23.83 -8.40 -5.93
N PRO A 15 22.61 -7.89 -5.66
CA PRO A 15 21.42 -8.30 -6.38
C PRO A 15 21.36 -7.63 -7.76
N ASP A 16 20.88 -8.37 -8.75
CA ASP A 16 20.54 -7.85 -10.08
C ASP A 16 19.17 -7.16 -10.02
N LEU A 17 19.15 -5.95 -9.47
CA LEU A 17 17.95 -5.12 -9.29
C LEU A 17 18.26 -3.66 -9.61
N ASP A 18 17.45 -3.03 -10.47
CA ASP A 18 17.63 -1.62 -10.86
C ASP A 18 17.66 -0.68 -9.63
N VAL A 19 16.73 -0.89 -8.68
CA VAL A 19 16.69 -0.11 -7.43
C VAL A 19 17.97 -0.22 -6.61
N TYR A 20 18.68 -1.36 -6.67
CA TYR A 20 19.94 -1.53 -5.96
C TYR A 20 21.04 -0.67 -6.59
N ALA A 21 21.18 -0.73 -7.91
CA ALA A 21 22.15 0.09 -8.64
C ALA A 21 21.88 1.59 -8.45
N ASP A 22 20.62 2.02 -8.57
CA ASP A 22 20.25 3.43 -8.41
C ASP A 22 20.44 3.92 -6.97
N MET A 23 20.18 3.07 -5.97
CA MET A 23 20.46 3.40 -4.57
C MET A 23 21.96 3.59 -4.31
N LEU A 24 22.82 2.76 -4.91
CA LEU A 24 24.27 2.94 -4.80
C LEU A 24 24.72 4.26 -5.43
N LEU A 25 24.22 4.60 -6.62
CA LEU A 25 24.50 5.89 -7.27
C LEU A 25 23.98 7.08 -6.46
N LEU A 26 22.81 6.95 -5.84
CA LEU A 26 22.26 7.99 -4.98
C LEU A 26 23.11 8.17 -3.71
N ILE A 27 23.49 7.08 -3.04
CA ILE A 27 24.38 7.12 -1.86
C ILE A 27 25.69 7.82 -2.23
N ASP A 28 26.30 7.41 -3.33
CA ASP A 28 27.54 7.98 -3.85
C ASP A 28 27.42 9.48 -4.17
N ALA A 29 26.31 9.92 -4.76
CA ALA A 29 26.03 11.34 -4.99
C ALA A 29 25.82 12.12 -3.67
N LEU A 30 25.14 11.54 -2.69
CA LEU A 30 24.90 12.14 -1.38
C LEU A 30 26.18 12.26 -0.54
N GLU A 31 27.16 11.37 -0.73
CA GLU A 31 28.46 11.41 -0.05
C GLU A 31 29.42 12.45 -0.65
N ARG A 32 29.29 12.77 -1.95
CA ARG A 32 30.16 13.73 -2.64
C ARG A 32 29.71 15.18 -2.53
N HIS A 33 28.44 15.42 -2.25
CA HIS A 33 27.86 16.75 -2.21
C HIS A 33 27.23 16.99 -0.84
N ASP A 34 27.32 18.22 -0.32
CA ASP A 34 26.56 18.60 0.87
C ASP A 34 25.07 18.67 0.56
N SER A 35 24.44 17.49 0.59
CA SER A 35 23.03 17.27 0.31
C SER A 35 22.11 17.88 1.38
N THR A 36 22.69 18.37 2.49
CA THR A 36 21.94 19.11 3.53
C THR A 36 21.87 20.62 3.25
N ALA A 37 22.72 21.12 2.34
CA ALA A 37 22.76 22.51 1.87
C ALA A 37 22.38 22.63 0.39
N LEU A 38 21.23 22.06 -0.02
CA LEU A 38 20.79 22.01 -1.43
C LEU A 38 20.74 23.39 -2.12
N ALA A 39 20.47 24.46 -1.39
CA ALA A 39 20.41 25.82 -1.94
C ALA A 39 21.77 26.32 -2.47
N GLU A 40 22.87 25.73 -2.00
CA GLU A 40 24.24 26.09 -2.36
C GLU A 40 24.81 25.20 -3.47
N CYS A 41 24.09 24.13 -3.84
CA CYS A 41 24.50 23.22 -4.90
C CYS A 41 24.35 23.86 -6.28
N GLU A 42 25.31 23.57 -7.17
CA GLU A 42 25.21 23.95 -8.56
C GLU A 42 24.05 23.21 -9.26
N THR A 43 23.45 23.83 -10.27
CA THR A 43 22.33 23.24 -11.02
C THR A 43 22.61 21.83 -11.55
N PRO A 44 23.80 21.48 -12.09
CA PRO A 44 24.09 20.11 -12.51
C PRO A 44 23.99 19.09 -11.36
N VAL A 45 24.43 19.46 -10.15
CA VAL A 45 24.31 18.60 -8.95
C VAL A 45 22.84 18.38 -8.60
N LEU A 46 22.04 19.44 -8.63
CA LEU A 46 20.60 19.35 -8.36
C LEU A 46 19.87 18.48 -9.37
N ILE A 47 20.22 18.57 -10.66
CA ILE A 47 19.66 17.71 -11.72
C ILE A 47 19.99 16.24 -11.45
N ASN A 48 21.25 15.94 -11.08
CA ASN A 48 21.67 14.58 -10.77
C ASN A 48 20.90 14.01 -9.57
N LEU A 49 20.83 14.78 -8.47
CA LEU A 49 20.08 14.37 -7.27
C LEU A 49 18.60 14.15 -7.58
N TYR A 50 17.97 15.04 -8.34
CA TYR A 50 16.58 14.91 -8.74
C TYR A 50 16.34 13.63 -9.55
N THR A 51 17.20 13.37 -10.54
CA THR A 51 17.10 12.20 -11.42
C THR A 51 17.22 10.91 -10.62
N LEU A 52 18.28 10.79 -9.81
CA LEU A 52 18.52 9.60 -8.98
C LEU A 52 17.41 9.38 -7.94
N CYS A 53 16.90 10.45 -7.31
CA CYS A 53 15.76 10.33 -6.40
C CYS A 53 14.50 9.82 -7.11
N SER A 54 14.25 10.28 -8.34
CA SER A 54 13.10 9.84 -9.14
C SER A 54 13.22 8.37 -9.52
N ASP A 55 14.41 7.92 -9.95
CA ASP A 55 14.66 6.53 -10.35
C ASP A 55 14.55 5.59 -9.15
N VAL A 56 15.19 5.93 -8.02
CA VAL A 56 15.03 5.18 -6.76
C VAL A 56 13.58 5.12 -6.31
N GLN A 57 12.83 6.23 -6.37
CA GLN A 57 11.42 6.25 -5.99
C GLN A 57 10.59 5.31 -6.86
N ARG A 58 10.78 5.35 -8.18
CA ARG A 58 10.06 4.52 -9.14
C ARG A 58 10.39 3.04 -8.93
N ASN A 59 11.67 2.69 -8.92
CA ASN A 59 12.11 1.30 -8.87
C ASN A 59 11.85 0.67 -7.49
N ALA A 60 11.94 1.44 -6.40
CA ALA A 60 11.47 1.00 -5.09
C ALA A 60 9.95 0.82 -5.03
N GLY A 61 9.20 1.65 -5.76
CA GLY A 61 7.76 1.53 -5.94
C GLY A 61 7.37 0.23 -6.64
N ASP A 62 8.06 -0.10 -7.73
CA ASP A 62 7.85 -1.33 -8.52
C ASP A 62 8.16 -2.57 -7.66
N LEU A 63 9.31 -2.60 -6.98
CA LEU A 63 9.65 -3.69 -6.06
C LEU A 63 8.62 -3.82 -4.92
N ARG A 64 8.20 -2.69 -4.32
CA ARG A 64 7.17 -2.68 -3.27
C ARG A 64 5.84 -3.25 -3.77
N GLN A 65 5.47 -2.99 -5.01
CA GLN A 65 4.25 -3.53 -5.61
C GLN A 65 4.33 -5.05 -5.78
N SER A 66 5.44 -5.59 -6.31
CA SER A 66 5.64 -7.04 -6.39
C SER A 66 5.64 -7.72 -5.02
N VAL A 67 6.28 -7.11 -4.01
CA VAL A 67 6.24 -7.61 -2.63
C VAL A 67 4.81 -7.58 -2.07
N ARG A 68 4.06 -6.51 -2.33
CA ARG A 68 2.66 -6.38 -1.90
C ARG A 68 1.77 -7.47 -2.49
N GLU A 69 1.94 -7.81 -3.77
CA GLU A 69 1.18 -8.87 -4.43
C GLU A 69 1.41 -10.23 -3.75
N LEU A 70 2.68 -10.58 -3.51
CA LEU A 70 3.02 -11.80 -2.78
C LEU A 70 2.52 -11.82 -1.34
N LEU A 71 2.51 -10.66 -0.66
CA LEU A 71 1.94 -10.55 0.69
C LEU A 71 0.42 -10.71 0.69
N LEU A 72 -0.29 -10.24 -0.34
CA LEU A 72 -1.74 -10.46 -0.46
C LEU A 72 -2.09 -11.94 -0.55
N ASP A 73 -1.27 -12.71 -1.26
CA ASP A 73 -1.47 -14.17 -1.40
C ASP A 73 -1.20 -14.92 -0.10
N ARG A 74 -0.29 -14.40 0.74
CA ARG A 74 0.15 -15.04 2.00
C ARG A 74 -0.65 -14.64 3.23
N LEU A 75 -1.21 -13.43 3.25
CA LEU A 75 -1.96 -12.91 4.40
C LEU A 75 -3.43 -13.34 4.28
N HIS A 76 -3.90 -14.17 5.21
CA HIS A 76 -5.26 -14.71 5.17
C HIS A 76 -6.21 -14.12 6.22
N HIS A 77 -5.68 -13.43 7.23
CA HIS A 77 -6.45 -12.89 8.34
C HIS A 77 -6.22 -11.39 8.48
N ASP A 78 -7.24 -10.68 8.98
CA ASP A 78 -7.16 -9.25 9.25
C ASP A 78 -6.41 -8.97 10.57
N GLN A 79 -5.30 -9.67 10.83
CA GLN A 79 -4.40 -9.39 11.96
C GLN A 79 -3.03 -8.94 11.44
N PRO A 80 -2.36 -7.99 12.13
CA PRO A 80 -1.00 -7.58 11.75
C PRO A 80 -0.01 -8.75 11.81
N VAL A 81 0.83 -8.86 10.80
CA VAL A 81 1.98 -9.77 10.75
C VAL A 81 3.26 -8.95 10.83
N HIS A 82 4.14 -9.34 11.73
CA HIS A 82 5.36 -8.61 12.07
C HIS A 82 6.57 -9.14 11.28
N GLY A 83 7.39 -8.21 10.81
CA GLY A 83 8.75 -8.46 10.34
C GLY A 83 9.75 -7.61 11.11
N GLN A 84 11.01 -7.67 10.69
CA GLN A 84 12.11 -6.99 11.39
C GLN A 84 11.96 -5.46 11.47
N TYR A 85 11.33 -4.83 10.48
CA TYR A 85 11.30 -3.36 10.35
C TYR A 85 9.89 -2.76 10.52
N GLY A 86 8.92 -3.55 10.97
CA GLY A 86 7.53 -3.13 11.14
C GLY A 86 6.53 -4.26 10.89
N SER A 87 5.27 -3.90 10.72
CA SER A 87 4.18 -4.85 10.51
C SER A 87 3.25 -4.44 9.37
N VAL A 88 2.60 -5.43 8.77
CA VAL A 88 1.62 -5.26 7.71
C VAL A 88 0.36 -6.06 7.99
N GLN A 89 -0.75 -5.64 7.42
CA GLN A 89 -2.05 -6.28 7.60
C GLN A 89 -2.78 -6.33 6.26
N ARG A 90 -3.50 -7.42 5.99
CA ARG A 90 -4.47 -7.46 4.88
C ARG A 90 -5.72 -6.68 5.29
N THR A 91 -6.26 -5.90 4.36
CA THR A 91 -7.49 -5.15 4.58
C THR A 91 -8.33 -5.21 3.32
N THR A 92 -9.64 -5.32 3.48
CA THR A 92 -10.58 -5.28 2.36
C THR A 92 -11.24 -3.90 2.29
N ARG A 93 -11.23 -3.31 1.10
CA ARG A 93 -12.07 -2.14 0.80
C ARG A 93 -13.25 -2.61 -0.03
N ARG A 94 -14.46 -2.29 0.43
CA ARG A 94 -15.70 -2.51 -0.30
C ARG A 94 -16.17 -1.20 -0.92
N ASN A 95 -16.39 -1.19 -2.23
CA ASN A 95 -17.02 -0.10 -2.95
C ASN A 95 -18.37 -0.59 -3.48
N ARG A 96 -19.42 0.22 -3.34
CA ARG A 96 -20.77 -0.11 -3.81
C ARG A 96 -21.22 0.95 -4.78
N THR A 97 -21.73 0.60 -5.95
CA THR A 97 -22.26 1.53 -6.95
C THR A 97 -23.69 1.12 -7.27
N LEU A 98 -24.62 2.08 -7.36
CA LEU A 98 -26.00 1.72 -7.71
C LEU A 98 -26.01 1.07 -9.08
N LYS A 99 -26.84 0.04 -9.22
CA LYS A 99 -27.19 -0.52 -10.53
C LYS A 99 -28.06 0.48 -11.29
N ASP A 100 -28.37 0.13 -12.53
CA ASP A 100 -29.26 0.94 -13.36
C ASP A 100 -30.59 1.24 -12.64
N ASP A 101 -31.08 2.46 -12.83
CA ASP A 101 -32.26 2.97 -12.14
C ASP A 101 -33.49 2.06 -12.35
N GLU A 102 -33.67 1.49 -13.55
CA GLU A 102 -34.78 0.59 -13.86
C GLU A 102 -34.68 -0.71 -13.05
N ASP A 103 -33.48 -1.26 -12.94
CA ASP A 103 -33.21 -2.47 -12.15
C ASP A 103 -33.45 -2.24 -10.66
N VAL A 104 -32.97 -1.10 -10.14
CA VAL A 104 -33.14 -0.74 -8.73
C VAL A 104 -34.61 -0.54 -8.40
N LEU A 105 -35.34 0.23 -9.21
CA LEU A 105 -36.77 0.50 -8.98
C LEU A 105 -37.60 -0.79 -9.04
N ARG A 106 -37.32 -1.69 -9.98
CA ARG A 106 -37.99 -2.99 -10.07
C ARG A 106 -37.77 -3.83 -8.81
N VAL A 107 -36.54 -3.89 -8.31
CA VAL A 107 -36.20 -4.64 -7.08
C VAL A 107 -36.94 -4.07 -5.87
N LEU A 108 -37.09 -2.75 -5.78
CA LEU A 108 -37.80 -2.08 -4.69
C LEU A 108 -39.33 -2.28 -4.80
N ASP A 109 -39.90 -2.21 -5.99
CA ASP A 109 -41.33 -2.46 -6.23
C ASP A 109 -41.71 -3.91 -5.91
N ASP A 110 -40.88 -4.88 -6.33
CA ASP A 110 -41.01 -6.29 -5.97
C ASP A 110 -40.93 -6.52 -4.45
N ALA A 111 -40.34 -5.59 -3.70
CA ALA A 111 -40.26 -5.63 -2.23
C ALA A 111 -41.42 -4.88 -1.54
N GLY A 112 -42.36 -4.33 -2.31
CA GLY A 112 -43.51 -3.59 -1.81
C GLY A 112 -43.21 -2.12 -1.49
N VAL A 113 -42.09 -1.56 -2.00
CA VAL A 113 -41.74 -0.14 -1.83
C VAL A 113 -42.35 0.66 -3.01
N PRO A 114 -43.34 1.54 -2.77
CA PRO A 114 -44.01 2.26 -3.84
C PRO A 114 -43.08 3.23 -4.58
N HIS A 115 -43.20 3.30 -5.91
CA HIS A 115 -42.44 4.23 -6.77
C HIS A 115 -42.50 5.70 -6.33
N GLU A 116 -43.58 6.11 -5.65
CA GLU A 116 -43.79 7.47 -5.13
C GLU A 116 -42.77 7.86 -4.05
N GLN A 117 -42.15 6.90 -3.36
CA GLN A 117 -41.13 7.13 -2.34
C GLN A 117 -39.74 7.38 -2.95
N VAL A 118 -39.52 6.98 -4.21
CA VAL A 118 -38.23 7.06 -4.92
C VAL A 118 -38.40 7.86 -6.23
N LEU A 119 -38.64 9.17 -6.12
CA LEU A 119 -38.76 10.10 -7.27
C LEU A 119 -37.42 10.35 -8.04
N GLY A 120 -36.51 9.39 -7.99
CA GLY A 120 -35.13 9.43 -8.48
C GLY A 120 -34.28 8.47 -7.64
N VAL A 121 -33.43 7.66 -8.29
CA VAL A 121 -32.61 6.65 -7.63
C VAL A 121 -31.42 7.32 -6.96
N ASP A 122 -31.70 7.96 -5.82
CA ASP A 122 -30.69 8.50 -4.93
C ASP A 122 -30.21 7.42 -3.96
N ARG A 123 -28.89 7.32 -3.77
CA ARG A 123 -28.27 6.33 -2.87
C ARG A 123 -28.86 6.35 -1.47
N GLY A 124 -29.11 7.54 -0.91
CA GLY A 124 -29.65 7.67 0.45
C GLY A 124 -31.04 7.05 0.56
N LYS A 125 -31.91 7.30 -0.44
CA LYS A 125 -33.25 6.73 -0.47
C LYS A 125 -33.25 5.22 -0.70
N VAL A 126 -32.36 4.72 -1.54
CA VAL A 126 -32.22 3.27 -1.78
C VAL A 126 -31.72 2.57 -0.51
N ASP A 127 -30.77 3.18 0.22
CA ASP A 127 -30.32 2.67 1.51
C ASP A 127 -31.47 2.65 2.54
N GLU A 128 -32.23 3.75 2.66
CA GLU A 128 -33.40 3.82 3.56
C GLU A 128 -34.48 2.78 3.20
N ALA A 129 -34.71 2.54 1.90
CA ALA A 129 -35.64 1.53 1.44
C ALA A 129 -35.12 0.11 1.72
N LEU A 130 -33.81 -0.15 1.56
CA LEU A 130 -33.21 -1.42 1.91
C LEU A 130 -33.34 -1.73 3.40
N ASP A 131 -33.18 -0.74 4.28
CA ASP A 131 -33.28 -0.91 5.73
C ASP A 131 -34.64 -1.44 6.21
N VAL A 132 -35.70 -1.21 5.44
CA VAL A 132 -37.07 -1.66 5.73
C VAL A 132 -37.51 -2.88 4.90
N THR A 133 -36.61 -3.45 4.09
CA THR A 133 -36.88 -4.63 3.26
C THR A 133 -35.92 -5.78 3.60
N ASP A 134 -36.34 -7.02 3.39
CA ASP A 134 -35.46 -8.19 3.52
C ASP A 134 -34.55 -8.39 2.28
N ARG A 135 -34.35 -7.36 1.46
CA ARG A 135 -33.57 -7.46 0.22
C ARG A 135 -32.09 -7.28 0.51
N SER A 136 -31.28 -8.14 -0.10
CA SER A 136 -29.82 -7.95 -0.09
C SER A 136 -29.48 -6.65 -0.81
N GLU A 137 -28.53 -5.90 -0.26
CA GLU A 137 -27.92 -4.74 -0.90
C GLU A 137 -27.38 -5.07 -2.30
N SER A 138 -26.89 -6.30 -2.51
CA SER A 138 -26.41 -6.77 -3.82
C SER A 138 -27.51 -6.87 -4.88
N ALA A 139 -28.78 -6.73 -4.51
CA ALA A 139 -29.88 -6.67 -5.45
C ALA A 139 -29.89 -5.31 -6.18
N VAL A 140 -29.57 -4.22 -5.48
CA VAL A 140 -29.63 -2.84 -6.00
C VAL A 140 -28.25 -2.19 -6.20
N TYR A 141 -27.20 -2.76 -5.62
CA TYR A 141 -25.82 -2.29 -5.78
C TYR A 141 -24.93 -3.32 -6.49
N ASP A 142 -24.06 -2.84 -7.36
CA ASP A 142 -22.84 -3.53 -7.77
C ASP A 142 -21.77 -3.32 -6.70
N ILE A 143 -21.35 -4.42 -6.08
CA ILE A 143 -20.40 -4.41 -4.96
C ILE A 143 -19.07 -4.95 -5.45
N GLU A 144 -18.04 -4.10 -5.40
CA GLU A 144 -16.66 -4.50 -5.65
C GLU A 144 -15.87 -4.56 -4.35
N GLU A 145 -15.25 -5.70 -4.09
CA GLU A 145 -14.33 -5.88 -2.96
C GLU A 145 -12.89 -5.99 -3.47
N ARG A 146 -12.00 -5.17 -2.89
CA ARG A 146 -10.58 -5.18 -3.23
C ARG A 146 -9.76 -5.32 -1.95
N ALA A 147 -8.99 -6.40 -1.87
CA ALA A 147 -8.01 -6.58 -0.81
C ALA A 147 -6.74 -5.78 -1.09
N TYR A 148 -6.13 -5.23 -0.05
CA TYR A 148 -4.85 -4.55 -0.11
C TYR A 148 -4.02 -4.80 1.15
N VAL A 149 -2.70 -4.69 1.04
CA VAL A 149 -1.80 -4.72 2.18
C VAL A 149 -1.63 -3.30 2.70
N ARG A 150 -1.88 -3.12 3.99
CA ARG A 150 -1.67 -1.88 4.70
C ARG A 150 -0.47 -2.04 5.63
N LYS A 151 0.43 -1.06 5.62
CA LYS A 151 1.46 -0.94 6.67
C LYS A 151 0.76 -0.61 7.99
N ALA A 152 0.92 -1.46 8.99
CA ALA A 152 0.26 -1.32 10.28
C ALA A 152 1.14 -0.54 11.26
N ASP A 153 2.43 -0.88 11.34
CA ASP A 153 3.38 -0.21 12.23
C ASP A 153 4.81 -0.20 11.66
N VAL A 154 5.68 0.63 12.24
CA VAL A 154 7.09 0.75 11.88
C VAL A 154 7.96 0.62 13.13
N ASP A 155 8.96 -0.27 13.07
CA ASP A 155 9.94 -0.41 14.14
C ASP A 155 11.15 0.50 13.87
N ASP A 156 11.05 1.76 14.31
CA ASP A 156 12.12 2.75 14.09
C ASP A 156 13.34 2.50 15.00
N GLU A 157 13.16 1.96 16.21
CA GLU A 157 14.27 1.64 17.11
C GLU A 157 15.18 0.58 16.49
N HIS A 158 14.61 -0.53 16.02
CA HIS A 158 15.39 -1.60 15.40
C HIS A 158 16.06 -1.15 14.10
N LYS A 159 15.42 -0.25 13.33
CA LYS A 159 16.07 0.38 12.17
C LYS A 159 17.30 1.18 12.57
N GLN A 160 17.21 2.02 13.60
CA GLN A 160 18.35 2.83 14.06
C GLN A 160 19.49 1.94 14.55
N THR A 161 19.17 0.92 15.35
CA THR A 161 20.18 -0.06 15.82
C THR A 161 20.86 -0.75 14.65
N ARG A 162 20.10 -1.18 13.63
CA ARG A 162 20.69 -1.83 12.44
C ARG A 162 21.53 -0.86 11.62
N LEU A 163 21.10 0.39 11.46
CA LEU A 163 21.84 1.42 10.72
C LEU A 163 23.18 1.74 11.39
N GLN A 164 23.22 1.81 12.73
CA GLN A 164 24.47 2.03 13.46
C GLN A 164 25.48 0.93 13.15
N GLY A 165 25.07 -0.34 13.24
CA GLY A 165 25.94 -1.48 12.93
C GLY A 165 26.28 -1.67 11.43
N LEU A 166 25.76 -0.84 10.53
CA LEU A 166 26.18 -0.79 9.12
C LEU A 166 27.20 0.33 8.86
N LYS A 167 27.27 1.34 9.73
CA LYS A 167 28.22 2.45 9.66
C LYS A 167 29.52 2.17 10.42
N ASP A 168 29.45 1.32 11.44
CA ASP A 168 30.60 0.80 12.19
C ASP A 168 31.39 -0.25 11.38
#